data_AF-A0A9X2L2K2-F1
#
_entry.id   AF-A0A9X2L2K2-F1
#
_cell.length_a   1.000
_cell.length_b   1.000
_cell.length_c   1.000
_cell.angle_alpha   90.00
_cell.angle_beta   90.00
_cell.angle_gamma   90.00
#
_symmetry.space_group_name_H-M   'P 1'
#
loop_
_entity.id
_entity.type
_entity.pdbx_description
1 polymer ?
#
loop_
_entity_poly.entity_id
_entity_poly.type
_entity_poly.pdbx_seq_one_letter_code
_entity_poly.pdbx_strand_id
1 'polypeptide(L)'
;MKILILDSAKSDLVNGFYFYESQEQGLGDYFLDALYSDIDSLMLYAGVHSKKFGSYHCMFANRFPFAIYYIMKEDVVYVHAILDCRRDPDIISERLE
;
A
#
# COMPACT_ATOMS: atom_id res chain seq x y z
N MET A 1 8.37 17.12 0.25
CA MET A 1 8.13 15.68 0.46
C MET A 1 8.20 14.91 -0.85
N LYS A 2 8.83 13.73 -0.84
CA LYS A 2 8.91 12.82 -1.99
C LYS A 2 8.39 11.45 -1.58
N ILE A 3 7.68 10.77 -2.48
CA ILE A 3 7.26 9.38 -2.27
C ILE A 3 8.14 8.47 -3.13
N LEU A 4 8.64 7.39 -2.51
CA LEU A 4 9.37 6.31 -3.16
C LEU A 4 8.65 5.00 -2.93
N ILE A 5 8.12 4.42 -3.99
CA ILE A 5 7.50 3.09 -3.97
C ILE A 5 8.60 2.05 -4.22
N LEU A 6 8.86 1.20 -3.23
CA LEU A 6 9.86 0.14 -3.34
C LEU A 6 9.38 -0.97 -4.27
N ASP A 7 10.30 -1.76 -4.80
CA ASP A 7 9.97 -2.81 -5.78
C ASP A 7 9.07 -3.91 -5.18
N SER A 8 9.15 -4.14 -3.86
CA SER A 8 8.23 -4.99 -3.10
C SER A 8 6.79 -4.48 -3.18
N ALA A 9 6.58 -3.18 -3.01
CA ALA A 9 5.27 -2.54 -3.13
C ALA A 9 4.79 -2.44 -4.59
N LYS A 10 5.68 -2.28 -5.56
CA LYS A 10 5.31 -2.36 -6.98
C LYS A 10 4.81 -3.76 -7.34
N SER A 11 5.50 -4.80 -6.86
CA SER A 11 5.07 -6.19 -7.04
C SER A 11 3.68 -6.44 -6.45
N ASP A 12 3.36 -5.80 -5.32
CA ASP A 12 2.01 -5.82 -4.76
C ASP A 12 0.95 -5.22 -5.66
N LEU A 13 1.22 -4.03 -6.20
CA LEU A 13 0.31 -3.36 -7.11
C LEU A 13 0.05 -4.22 -8.36
N VAL A 14 1.11 -4.84 -8.91
CA VAL A 14 0.99 -5.73 -10.07
C VAL A 14 0.14 -6.96 -9.74
N ASN A 15 0.37 -7.59 -8.59
CA ASN A 15 -0.42 -8.74 -8.15
C ASN A 15 -1.89 -8.36 -7.89
N GLY A 16 -2.13 -7.20 -7.26
CA GLY A 16 -3.47 -6.66 -7.01
C GLY A 16 -4.20 -6.33 -8.31
N PHE A 17 -3.51 -5.70 -9.26
CA PHE A 17 -4.03 -5.40 -10.60
C PHE A 17 -4.56 -6.66 -11.27
N TYR A 18 -3.73 -7.70 -11.42
CA TYR A 18 -4.15 -8.93 -12.12
C TYR A 18 -5.28 -9.66 -11.38
N PHE A 19 -5.29 -9.62 -10.05
CA PHE A 19 -6.37 -10.21 -9.26
C PHE A 19 -7.72 -9.54 -9.56
N TYR A 20 -7.77 -8.21 -9.62
CA TYR A 20 -9.01 -7.48 -9.90
C TYR A 20 -9.39 -7.51 -11.38
N GLU A 21 -8.42 -7.41 -12.29
CA GLU A 21 -8.65 -7.50 -13.73
C GLU A 21 -9.23 -8.86 -14.15
N SER A 22 -8.86 -9.93 -13.43
CA SER A 22 -9.43 -11.27 -13.67
C SER A 22 -10.91 -11.41 -13.28
N GLN A 23 -11.45 -10.50 -12.46
CA GLN A 23 -12.85 -10.53 -12.02
C GLN A 23 -13.75 -9.77 -12.97
N GLU A 24 -13.32 -8.59 -13.42
CA GLU A 24 -14.04 -7.76 -14.38
C GLU A 24 -13.03 -6.90 -15.15
N GLN A 25 -13.20 -6.83 -16.47
CA GLN A 25 -12.32 -6.05 -17.33
C GLN A 25 -12.33 -4.57 -16.92
N GLY A 26 -11.13 -3.99 -16.73
CA GLY A 26 -10.93 -2.61 -16.29
C GLY A 26 -10.96 -2.40 -14.78
N LEU A 27 -11.28 -3.44 -13.99
CA LEU A 27 -11.25 -3.33 -12.53
C LEU A 27 -9.81 -3.27 -11.98
N GLY A 28 -8.84 -3.84 -12.70
CA GLY A 28 -7.42 -3.70 -12.38
C GLY A 28 -6.94 -2.25 -12.51
N ASP A 29 -7.33 -1.57 -13.60
CA ASP A 29 -7.00 -0.16 -13.81
C ASP A 29 -7.63 0.71 -12.70
N TYR A 30 -8.92 0.48 -12.41
CA TYR A 30 -9.60 1.18 -11.31
C TYR A 30 -8.95 0.94 -9.94
N PHE A 31 -8.42 -0.27 -9.71
CA PHE A 31 -7.63 -0.58 -8.53
C PHE A 31 -6.35 0.25 -8.45
N LEU A 32 -5.57 0.33 -9.53
CA LEU A 32 -4.34 1.12 -9.56
C LEU A 32 -4.63 2.61 -9.35
N ASP A 33 -5.63 3.16 -10.04
CA ASP A 33 -6.01 4.57 -9.90
C ASP A 33 -6.40 4.92 -8.46
N ALA A 34 -7.17 4.05 -7.81
CA ALA A 34 -7.55 4.23 -6.41
C ALA A 34 -6.33 4.19 -5.47
N LEU A 35 -5.46 3.20 -5.64
CA LEU A 35 -4.28 3.04 -4.77
C LEU A 35 -3.25 4.16 -4.99
N TYR A 36 -3.04 4.62 -6.22
CA TYR A 36 -2.16 5.76 -6.47
C TYR A 36 -2.71 7.05 -5.87
N SER A 37 -4.03 7.29 -5.95
CA SER A 37 -4.66 8.43 -5.27
C SER A 37 -4.47 8.37 -3.76
N ASP A 38 -4.58 7.18 -3.16
CA ASP A 38 -4.34 6.98 -1.73
C ASP A 38 -2.85 7.22 -1.39
N ILE A 39 -1.91 6.68 -2.17
CA ILE A 39 -0.47 6.90 -1.99
C ILE A 39 -0.11 8.38 -2.12
N ASP A 40 -0.63 9.09 -3.13
CA ASP A 40 -0.37 10.51 -3.32
C ASP A 40 -0.88 11.35 -2.14
N SER A 41 -1.95 10.92 -1.48
CA SER A 41 -2.44 11.58 -0.25
C SER A 41 -1.43 11.55 0.90
N LEU A 42 -0.46 10.64 0.88
CA LEU A 42 0.65 10.63 1.84
C LEU A 42 1.46 11.93 1.77
N MET A 43 1.46 12.65 0.64
CA MET A 43 2.05 13.99 0.53
C MET A 43 1.49 14.99 1.54
N LEU A 44 0.29 14.75 2.07
CA LEU A 44 -0.39 15.62 3.04
C LEU A 44 -0.45 14.99 4.43
N TYR A 45 -0.65 13.67 4.50
CA TYR A 45 -1.01 12.98 5.74
C TYR A 45 0.04 11.98 6.23
N ALA A 46 1.20 11.88 5.60
CA ALA A 46 2.23 10.96 6.07
C ALA A 46 2.67 11.30 7.51
N GLY A 47 2.80 10.28 8.35
CA GLY A 47 3.21 10.40 9.75
C GLY A 47 2.08 10.49 10.78
N VAL A 48 0.85 10.84 10.37
CA VAL A 48 -0.32 10.89 11.31
C VAL A 48 -0.95 9.50 11.54
N HIS A 49 -0.62 8.56 10.66
CA HIS A 49 -1.16 7.20 10.68
C HIS A 49 -0.54 6.37 11.80
N SER A 50 -1.33 5.48 12.42
CA SER A 50 -0.84 4.59 13.48
C SER A 50 0.28 3.67 13.00
N LYS A 51 1.26 3.44 13.86
CA LYS A 51 2.33 2.47 13.59
C LYS A 51 1.86 1.04 13.86
N LYS A 52 2.26 0.10 13.01
CA LYS A 52 2.02 -1.35 13.13
C LYS A 52 3.29 -2.10 12.74
N PHE A 53 3.41 -3.35 13.20
CA PHE A 53 4.54 -4.25 12.88
C PHE A 53 5.90 -3.54 13.08
N GLY A 54 6.12 -3.00 14.28
CA GLY A 54 7.30 -2.22 14.61
C GLY A 54 7.19 -0.75 14.19
N SER A 55 7.94 -0.36 13.15
CA SER A 55 8.14 1.06 12.81
C SER A 55 7.32 1.57 11.62
N TYR A 56 6.55 0.71 10.96
CA TYR A 56 5.77 1.07 9.78
C TYR A 56 4.50 1.83 10.16
N HIS A 57 4.30 2.98 9.53
CA HIS A 57 2.98 3.61 9.50
C HIS A 57 2.06 2.79 8.58
N CYS A 58 0.81 2.62 8.99
CA CYS A 58 -0.20 1.87 8.27
C CYS A 58 -1.37 2.77 7.89
N MET A 59 -1.60 2.94 6.59
CA MET A 59 -2.77 3.62 6.04
C MET A 59 -3.66 2.60 5.33
N PHE A 60 -4.96 2.60 5.61
CA PHE A 60 -5.90 1.77 4.86
C PHE A 60 -6.32 2.49 3.58
N ALA A 61 -6.38 1.75 2.48
CA ALA A 61 -6.90 2.25 1.22
C ALA A 61 -8.41 2.54 1.36
N ASN A 62 -8.89 3.55 0.64
CA ASN A 62 -10.26 4.04 0.81
C ASN A 62 -11.30 3.15 0.12
N ARG A 63 -10.93 2.56 -1.03
CA ARG A 63 -11.87 1.85 -1.90
C ARG A 63 -11.70 0.34 -1.91
N PHE A 64 -10.49 -0.12 -1.61
CA PHE A 64 -10.11 -1.53 -1.66
C PHE A 64 -9.67 -2.00 -0.28
N PRO A 65 -9.86 -3.28 0.06
CA PRO A 65 -9.47 -3.84 1.35
C PRO A 65 -7.95 -4.05 1.43
N PHE A 66 -7.18 -2.98 1.24
CA PHE A 66 -5.72 -3.00 1.22
C PHE A 66 -5.15 -2.04 2.27
N ALA A 67 -3.95 -2.34 2.75
CA ALA A 67 -3.18 -1.50 3.65
C ALA A 67 -1.84 -1.13 3.02
N ILE A 68 -1.50 0.16 3.06
CA ILE A 68 -0.26 0.75 2.59
C ILE A 68 0.66 0.93 3.80
N TYR A 69 1.77 0.20 3.81
CA TYR A 69 2.79 0.25 4.85
C TYR A 69 3.98 1.09 4.36
N TYR A 70 4.34 2.09 5.15
CA TYR A 70 5.42 3.00 4.82
C TYR A 70 6.23 3.45 6.04
N ILE A 71 7.44 3.92 5.78
CA ILE A 71 8.26 4.63 6.77
C ILE A 71 8.55 6.03 6.26
N MET A 72 8.71 6.97 7.19
CA MET A 72 9.21 8.31 6.88
C MET A 72 10.66 8.42 7.34
N LYS A 73 11.54 8.86 6.44
CA LYS A 73 12.88 9.32 6.78
C LYS A 73 13.08 10.70 6.18
N GLU A 74 13.34 11.68 7.03
CA GLU A 74 13.44 13.10 6.64
C GLU A 74 12.18 13.55 5.88
N ASP A 75 12.31 14.00 4.63
CA ASP A 75 11.22 14.47 3.77
C ASP A 75 10.84 13.42 2.70
N VAL A 76 11.12 12.14 2.97
CA VAL A 76 10.85 11.03 2.04
C VAL A 76 9.99 9.95 2.70
N VAL A 77 8.90 9.62 2.02
CA VAL A 77 7.99 8.52 2.35
C VAL A 77 8.40 7.30 1.52
N TYR A 78 8.83 6.24 2.18
CA TYR A 78 9.18 4.97 1.54
C TYR A 78 8.01 4.01 1.70
N VAL A 79 7.31 3.71 0.61
CA VAL A 79 6.22 2.73 0.59
C VAL A 79 6.83 1.34 0.42
N HIS A 80 6.77 0.55 1.48
CA HIS A 80 7.40 -0.78 1.56
C HIS A 80 6.49 -1.89 1.04
N ALA A 81 5.20 -1.83 1.37
CA ALA A 81 4.26 -2.88 1.02
C ALA A 81 2.84 -2.35 0.86
N ILE A 82 2.06 -2.99 0.00
CA ILE A 82 0.65 -2.66 -0.28
C ILE A 82 -0.14 -3.98 -0.22
N LEU A 83 -0.66 -4.32 0.95
CA LEU A 83 -1.09 -5.68 1.26
C LEU A 83 -2.60 -5.79 1.34
N ASP A 84 -3.15 -6.85 0.74
CA ASP A 84 -4.57 -7.21 0.84
C ASP A 84 -4.89 -7.68 2.27
N CYS A 85 -5.75 -6.94 2.97
CA CYS A 85 -6.15 -7.18 4.35
C CYS A 85 -7.01 -8.44 4.54
N ARG A 86 -7.45 -9.09 3.45
CA ARG A 86 -8.20 -10.35 3.50
C ARG A 86 -7.30 -11.57 3.58
N ARG A 87 -5.99 -11.40 3.38
CA ARG A 87 -5.00 -12.46 3.51
C ARG A 87 -4.72 -12.76 4.98
N ASP A 88 -4.16 -13.95 5.21
CA ASP A 88 -3.76 -14.39 6.55
C ASP A 88 -2.82 -13.35 7.21
N PRO A 89 -3.14 -12.87 8.43
CA PRO A 89 -2.31 -11.93 9.17
C PRO A 89 -0.86 -12.41 9.37
N ASP A 90 -0.63 -13.71 9.50
CA ASP A 90 0.71 -14.25 9.77
C ASP A 90 1.63 -14.07 8.54
N ILE A 91 1.08 -14.25 7.33
CA ILE A 91 1.78 -13.99 6.06
C ILE A 91 2.08 -12.49 5.90
N ILE A 92 1.21 -11.62 6.42
CA ILE A 92 1.42 -10.17 6.40
C ILE A 92 2.57 -9.78 7.35
N SER A 93 2.66 -10.39 8.54
CA SER A 93 3.77 -10.13 9.46
C SER A 93 5.11 -10.61 8.91
N GLU A 94 5.20 -11.81 8.33
CA GLU A 94 6.45 -12.33 7.75
C GLU A 94 7.03 -11.42 6.66
N ARG A 95 6.16 -10.68 5.97
CA ARG A 95 6.57 -9.76 4.92
C ARG A 95 7.08 -8.41 5.43
N LEU A 96 6.73 -8.06 6.67
CA LEU A 96 7.04 -6.77 7.28
C LEU A 96 8.13 -6.87 8.36
N GLU A 97 8.50 -8.08 8.79
CA GLU A 97 9.69 -8.38 9.62
C GLU A 97 10.99 -8.38 8.80
#